data_AF-A0A7J4G2B9-F1
#
_entry.id   AF-A0A7J4G2B9-F1
#
_cell.length_a   1.000
_cell.length_b   1.000
_cell.length_c   1.000
_cell.angle_alpha   90.00
_cell.angle_beta   90.00
_cell.angle_gamma   90.00
#
_symmetry.space_group_name_H-M   'P 1'
#
loop_
_entity.id
_entity.type
_entity.pdbx_description
1 polymer ?
#
loop_
_entity_poly.entity_id
_entity_poly.type
_entity_poly.pdbx_seq_one_letter_code
_entity_poly.pdbx_strand_id
1 'polypeptide(L)'
;MQVFEISFECGNKVGGIHTVISTKSKEVIKKYGEDYICIGFYDQKKAVSEVIFENVPKEWISIFEDLEEKGIKCYYGKWVKGNGARIILVDAKEFEKNNINKIKTEHWEKYKIDSLLARNDYEEPIAWAHACGILIEKIGNFPYIAHFHEWLSG
;
A
#
# COMPACT_ATOMS: atom_id res chain seq x y z
N MET A 1 13.38 13.01 -5.33
CA MET A 1 12.11 13.36 -4.63
C MET A 1 11.24 12.13 -4.76
N GLN A 2 10.88 11.52 -3.64
CA GLN A 2 10.14 10.26 -3.66
C GLN A 2 8.70 10.44 -4.16
N VAL A 3 8.22 9.43 -4.88
CA VAL A 3 6.84 9.34 -5.35
C VAL A 3 6.29 7.99 -4.95
N PHE A 4 5.30 8.01 -4.06
CA PHE A 4 4.50 6.86 -3.68
C PHE A 4 3.24 6.85 -4.53
N GLU A 5 2.98 5.74 -5.21
CA GLU A 5 1.74 5.50 -5.95
C GLU A 5 0.98 4.33 -5.33
N ILE A 6 -0.13 4.65 -4.68
CA ILE A 6 -0.86 3.78 -3.77
C ILE A 6 -2.15 3.34 -4.44
N SER A 7 -2.35 2.03 -4.55
CA SER A 7 -3.60 1.47 -5.00
C SER A 7 -3.77 0.05 -4.49
N PHE A 8 -4.99 -0.30 -4.08
CA PHE A 8 -5.36 -1.68 -3.81
C PHE A 8 -5.01 -2.64 -4.96
N GLU A 9 -4.91 -2.11 -6.18
CA GLU A 9 -4.62 -2.84 -7.41
C GLU A 9 -3.12 -2.89 -7.81
N CYS A 10 -2.22 -2.19 -7.12
CA CYS A 10 -0.78 -2.30 -7.36
C CYS A 10 -0.31 -3.72 -7.01
N GLY A 11 0.23 -4.47 -7.98
CA GLY A 11 0.64 -5.87 -7.77
C GLY A 11 -0.50 -6.83 -7.41
N ASN A 12 -1.76 -6.39 -7.53
CA ASN A 12 -2.96 -7.17 -7.22
C ASN A 12 -4.04 -6.88 -8.26
N LYS A 13 -4.07 -7.65 -9.35
CA LYS A 13 -5.07 -7.40 -10.40
C LYS A 13 -6.49 -7.72 -9.88
N VAL A 14 -7.34 -6.68 -9.82
CA VAL A 14 -8.77 -6.78 -9.49
C VAL A 14 -9.62 -6.20 -10.63
N GLY A 15 -9.22 -5.05 -11.17
CA GLY A 15 -9.96 -4.29 -12.17
C GLY A 15 -9.06 -3.51 -13.13
N GLY A 16 -9.54 -2.33 -13.52
CA GLY A 16 -8.92 -1.48 -14.53
C GLY A 16 -7.74 -0.65 -14.01
N ILE A 17 -7.74 -0.30 -12.71
CA ILE A 17 -6.69 0.55 -12.12
C ILE A 17 -5.33 -0.13 -12.18
N HIS A 18 -5.28 -1.46 -12.01
CA HIS A 18 -4.08 -2.25 -12.25
C HIS A 18 -3.46 -1.94 -13.62
N THR A 19 -4.28 -1.90 -14.67
CA THR A 19 -3.83 -1.65 -16.05
C THR A 19 -3.38 -0.21 -16.24
N VAL A 20 -4.12 0.75 -15.65
CA VAL A 20 -3.76 2.18 -15.69
C VAL A 20 -2.40 2.42 -15.07
N ILE A 21 -2.17 1.95 -13.84
CA ILE A 21 -0.92 2.19 -13.12
C ILE A 21 0.23 1.42 -13.79
N SER A 22 0.03 0.15 -14.13
CA SER A 22 1.09 -0.68 -14.71
C SER A 22 1.60 -0.14 -16.05
N THR A 23 0.71 0.27 -16.95
CA THR A 23 1.09 0.85 -18.26
C THR A 23 1.73 2.23 -18.12
N LYS A 24 1.25 3.06 -17.19
CA LYS A 24 1.84 4.38 -16.90
C LYS A 24 3.20 4.28 -16.23
N SER A 25 3.44 3.23 -15.42
CA SER A 25 4.66 3.07 -14.61
C SER A 25 5.95 3.19 -15.42
N LYS A 26 5.96 2.73 -16.69
CA LYS A 26 7.11 2.89 -17.58
C LYS A 26 7.57 4.35 -17.71
N GLU A 27 6.65 5.28 -17.88
CA GLU A 27 6.98 6.70 -18.06
C GLU A 27 7.32 7.37 -16.71
N VAL A 28 6.70 6.92 -15.62
CA VAL A 28 7.02 7.42 -14.27
C VAL A 28 8.42 7.00 -13.85
N ILE A 29 8.80 5.75 -14.10
CA ILE A 29 10.15 5.23 -13.85
C ILE A 29 11.20 6.02 -14.64
N LYS A 30 10.95 6.38 -15.91
CA LYS A 30 11.89 7.22 -16.66
C LYS A 30 12.17 8.57 -15.99
N LYS A 31 11.19 9.10 -15.26
CA LYS A 31 11.29 10.40 -14.58
C LYS A 31 11.87 10.31 -13.17
N TYR A 32 11.49 9.28 -12.40
CA TYR A 32 11.82 9.19 -10.97
C TYR A 32 12.73 8.00 -10.61
N GLY A 33 12.93 7.04 -11.51
CA GLY A 33 13.80 5.88 -11.27
C GLY A 33 13.42 5.12 -10.00
N GLU A 34 14.41 4.89 -9.14
CA GLU A 34 14.24 4.17 -7.87
C GLU A 34 13.50 4.97 -6.78
N ASP A 35 13.25 6.26 -6.99
CA ASP A 35 12.41 7.09 -6.12
C ASP A 35 10.90 6.84 -6.35
N TYR A 36 10.53 6.10 -7.40
CA TYR A 36 9.14 5.69 -7.65
C TYR A 36 8.84 4.34 -7.00
N ILE A 37 7.88 4.35 -6.07
CA ILE A 37 7.51 3.20 -5.25
C ILE A 37 6.00 3.01 -5.33
N CYS A 38 5.56 1.86 -5.83
CA CYS A 38 4.17 1.45 -5.78
C CYS A 38 3.86 0.80 -4.42
N ILE A 39 2.68 1.05 -3.87
CA ILE A 39 2.20 0.38 -2.66
C ILE A 39 0.87 -0.30 -2.98
N GLY A 40 0.78 -1.58 -2.65
CA GLY A 40 -0.33 -2.46 -3.04
C GLY A 40 -0.84 -3.36 -1.92
N PHE A 41 -1.99 -3.99 -2.17
CA PHE A 41 -2.55 -4.99 -1.26
C PHE A 41 -1.87 -6.36 -1.45
N TYR A 42 -1.52 -7.03 -0.36
CA TYR A 42 -0.96 -8.37 -0.42
C TYR A 42 -2.04 -9.46 -0.56
N ASP A 43 -2.19 -9.99 -1.77
CA ASP A 43 -2.88 -11.26 -2.01
C ASP A 43 -1.84 -12.34 -2.31
N GLN A 44 -1.67 -13.29 -1.38
CA GLN A 44 -0.67 -14.36 -1.49
C GLN A 44 -0.76 -15.15 -2.81
N LYS A 45 -1.97 -15.41 -3.33
CA LYS A 45 -2.16 -16.21 -4.54
C LYS A 45 -1.75 -15.45 -5.79
N LYS A 46 -2.05 -14.14 -5.83
CA LYS A 46 -1.77 -13.30 -6.99
C LYS A 46 -0.34 -12.77 -6.99
N ALA A 47 0.19 -12.43 -5.83
CA ALA A 47 1.48 -11.76 -5.67
C ALA A 47 2.64 -12.54 -6.32
N VAL A 48 2.63 -13.87 -6.22
CA VAL A 48 3.65 -14.75 -6.81
C VAL A 48 3.79 -14.58 -8.33
N SER A 49 2.71 -14.17 -9.00
CA SER A 49 2.70 -13.95 -10.46
C SER A 49 2.93 -12.49 -10.86
N GLU A 50 2.85 -11.56 -9.90
CA GLU A 50 2.91 -10.12 -10.14
C GLU A 50 4.26 -9.54 -9.73
N VAL A 51 4.89 -10.07 -8.68
CA VAL A 51 6.05 -9.46 -8.02
C VAL A 51 7.20 -10.45 -7.97
N ILE A 52 8.39 -9.98 -8.36
CA ILE A 52 9.65 -10.65 -8.04
C ILE A 52 10.07 -10.11 -6.67
N PHE A 53 9.94 -10.94 -5.64
CA PHE A 53 10.31 -10.56 -4.28
C PHE A 53 11.82 -10.41 -4.15
N GLU A 54 12.24 -9.38 -3.43
CA GLU A 54 13.64 -9.05 -3.18
C GLU A 54 13.85 -8.84 -1.67
N ASN A 55 15.13 -8.82 -1.26
CA ASN A 55 15.46 -8.42 0.10
C ASN A 55 15.08 -6.95 0.33
N VAL A 56 14.53 -6.68 1.50
CA VAL A 56 14.19 -5.33 1.94
C VAL A 56 15.46 -4.45 1.93
N PRO A 57 15.40 -3.20 1.42
CA PRO A 57 16.51 -2.25 1.52
C PRO A 57 16.96 -2.09 2.98
N LYS A 58 18.27 -1.97 3.21
CA LYS A 58 18.85 -2.01 4.57
C LYS A 58 18.25 -0.95 5.49
N GLU A 59 17.95 0.23 4.94
CA GLU A 59 17.33 1.36 5.62
C GLU A 59 15.89 1.10 6.07
N TRP A 60 15.20 0.08 5.52
CA TRP A 60 13.81 -0.24 5.82
C TRP A 60 13.63 -1.52 6.64
N ILE A 61 14.70 -2.28 6.91
CA ILE A 61 14.60 -3.56 7.65
C ILE A 61 13.98 -3.34 9.03
N SER A 62 14.56 -2.44 9.84
CA SER A 62 14.04 -2.15 11.18
C SER A 62 12.65 -1.50 11.16
N ILE A 63 12.32 -0.78 10.08
CA ILE A 63 11.00 -0.19 9.88
C ILE A 63 9.97 -1.31 9.64
N PHE A 64 10.30 -2.29 8.79
CA PHE A 64 9.40 -3.40 8.49
C PHE A 64 9.20 -4.30 9.71
N GLU A 65 10.24 -4.49 10.53
CA GLU A 65 10.15 -5.19 11.82
C GLU A 65 9.22 -4.46 12.81
N ASP A 66 9.38 -3.14 13.01
CA ASP A 66 8.48 -2.33 13.86
C ASP A 66 7.03 -2.28 13.34
N LEU A 67 6.83 -2.39 12.02
CA LEU A 67 5.50 -2.50 11.43
C LEU A 67 4.89 -3.89 11.66
N GLU A 68 5.69 -4.95 11.55
CA GLU A 68 5.20 -6.31 11.80
C GLU A 68 4.77 -6.50 13.26
N GLU A 69 5.46 -5.87 14.22
CA GLU A 69 5.02 -5.84 15.64
C GLU A 69 3.64 -5.18 15.83
N LYS A 70 3.22 -4.32 14.90
CA LYS A 70 1.89 -3.69 14.88
C LYS A 70 0.86 -4.50 14.09
N GLY A 71 1.25 -5.65 13.54
CA GLY A 71 0.40 -6.48 12.68
C GLY A 71 0.35 -6.02 11.22
N ILE A 72 1.32 -5.22 10.77
CA ILE A 72 1.45 -4.73 9.39
C ILE A 72 2.64 -5.42 8.72
N LYS A 73 2.39 -6.41 7.89
CA LYS A 73 3.47 -7.13 7.18
C LYS A 73 3.68 -6.51 5.81
N CYS A 74 4.94 -6.24 5.49
CA CYS A 74 5.32 -5.61 4.22
C CYS A 74 6.23 -6.54 3.41
N TYR A 75 5.91 -6.71 2.14
CA TYR A 75 6.69 -7.52 1.20
C TYR A 75 7.26 -6.64 0.10
N TYR A 76 8.59 -6.57 0.00
CA TYR A 76 9.29 -5.74 -0.96
C TYR A 76 9.69 -6.53 -2.23
N GLY A 77 9.68 -5.86 -3.37
CA GLY A 77 10.19 -6.43 -4.61
C GLY A 77 10.03 -5.51 -5.81
N LYS A 78 10.02 -6.11 -7.01
CA LYS A 78 9.84 -5.44 -8.29
C LYS A 78 8.55 -5.92 -8.96
N TRP A 79 7.70 -4.98 -9.38
CA TRP A 79 6.42 -5.29 -10.03
C TRP A 79 6.64 -5.61 -11.51
N VAL A 80 6.45 -6.88 -11.90
CA VAL A 80 6.71 -7.38 -13.26
C VAL A 80 5.87 -6.65 -14.30
N LYS A 81 4.55 -6.59 -14.08
CA LYS A 81 3.64 -5.86 -14.98
C LYS A 81 3.78 -4.35 -14.85
N GLY A 82 4.23 -3.87 -13.70
CA GLY A 82 4.58 -2.46 -13.44
C GLY A 82 5.90 -2.00 -14.04
N ASN A 83 6.42 -2.68 -15.09
CA ASN A 83 7.67 -2.33 -15.77
C ASN A 83 8.90 -2.30 -14.83
N GLY A 84 8.91 -3.13 -13.79
CA GLY A 84 10.01 -3.18 -12.82
C GLY A 84 9.98 -2.06 -11.78
N ALA A 85 8.84 -1.37 -11.60
CA ALA A 85 8.67 -0.45 -10.48
C ALA A 85 8.97 -1.14 -9.14
N ARG A 86 9.62 -0.42 -8.21
CA ARG A 86 9.70 -0.89 -6.82
C ARG A 86 8.29 -1.00 -6.27
N ILE A 87 8.00 -2.07 -5.56
CA ILE A 87 6.68 -2.30 -4.97
C ILE A 87 6.80 -2.81 -3.54
N ILE A 88 5.89 -2.32 -2.69
CA ILE A 88 5.65 -2.86 -1.36
C ILE A 88 4.20 -3.37 -1.33
N LEU A 89 4.02 -4.68 -1.10
CA LEU A 89 2.71 -5.26 -0.83
C LEU A 89 2.48 -5.29 0.67
N VAL A 90 1.35 -4.76 1.13
CA VAL A 90 0.99 -4.66 2.54
C VAL A 90 -0.10 -5.68 2.87
N ASP A 91 0.18 -6.55 3.83
CA ASP A 91 -0.81 -7.38 4.53
C ASP A 91 -1.14 -6.73 5.87
N ALA A 92 -2.38 -6.25 5.99
CA ALA A 92 -2.88 -5.54 7.16
C ALA A 92 -3.92 -6.35 7.95
N LYS A 93 -4.07 -7.66 7.72
CA LYS A 93 -5.14 -8.46 8.36
C LYS A 93 -5.06 -8.48 9.88
N GLU A 94 -3.85 -8.61 10.43
CA GLU A 94 -3.66 -8.59 11.88
C GLU A 94 -3.87 -7.17 12.44
N PHE A 95 -3.36 -6.16 11.74
CA PHE A 95 -3.60 -4.76 12.06
C PHE A 95 -5.10 -4.42 12.07
N GLU A 96 -5.86 -4.84 11.06
CA GLU A 96 -7.31 -4.68 10.95
C GLU A 96 -8.01 -5.27 12.17
N LYS A 97 -7.75 -6.55 12.48
CA LYS A 97 -8.36 -7.26 13.62
C LYS A 97 -8.19 -6.49 14.93
N ASN A 98 -7.05 -5.85 15.12
CA ASN A 98 -6.73 -5.15 16.36
C ASN A 98 -7.18 -3.68 16.39
N ASN A 99 -7.34 -3.03 15.22
CA ASN A 99 -7.48 -1.57 15.15
C ASN A 99 -8.75 -1.08 14.44
N ILE A 100 -9.52 -1.94 13.77
CA ILE A 100 -10.63 -1.50 12.91
C ILE A 100 -11.67 -0.63 13.62
N ASN A 101 -12.05 -1.00 14.86
CA ASN A 101 -13.02 -0.23 15.63
C ASN A 101 -12.48 1.15 16.03
N LYS A 102 -11.18 1.24 16.32
CA LYS A 102 -10.52 2.51 16.61
C LYS A 102 -10.51 3.41 15.37
N ILE A 103 -10.12 2.87 14.21
CA ILE A 103 -10.09 3.61 12.94
C ILE A 103 -11.49 4.16 12.59
N LYS A 104 -12.52 3.30 12.66
CA LYS A 104 -13.92 3.72 12.44
C LYS A 104 -14.36 4.83 13.41
N THR A 105 -13.98 4.72 14.68
CA THR A 105 -14.27 5.76 15.69
C THR A 105 -13.62 7.08 15.31
N GLU A 106 -12.33 7.06 14.95
CA GLU A 106 -11.61 8.27 14.55
C GLU A 106 -12.20 8.91 13.28
N HIS A 107 -12.59 8.12 12.28
CA HIS A 107 -13.22 8.60 11.06
C HIS A 107 -14.55 9.31 11.35
N TRP A 108 -15.37 8.75 12.24
CA TRP A 108 -16.61 9.40 12.68
C TRP A 108 -16.34 10.70 13.45
N GLU A 109 -15.41 10.66 14.40
CA GLU A 109 -15.10 11.82 15.26
C GLU A 109 -14.58 13.00 14.43
N LYS A 110 -13.62 12.74 13.52
CA LYS A 110 -12.95 13.77 12.71
C LYS A 110 -13.76 14.19 11.48
N TYR A 111 -14.36 13.23 10.78
CA TYR A 111 -14.91 13.46 9.43
C TYR A 111 -16.39 13.11 9.28
N LYS A 112 -17.02 12.57 10.33
CA LYS A 112 -18.44 12.17 10.34
C LYS A 112 -18.77 11.10 9.29
N ILE A 113 -17.79 10.23 8.98
CA ILE A 113 -17.99 9.05 8.13
C ILE A 113 -18.67 7.97 8.97
N ASP A 114 -19.92 7.63 8.64
CA ASP A 114 -20.67 6.55 9.30
C ASP A 114 -20.28 5.18 8.74
N SER A 115 -19.97 4.25 9.63
CA SER A 115 -19.58 2.88 9.31
C SER A 115 -20.28 1.84 10.19
N LEU A 116 -21.44 2.16 10.79
CA LEU A 116 -22.17 1.25 11.69
C LEU A 116 -22.61 -0.05 10.98
N LEU A 117 -22.96 0.05 9.71
CA LEU A 117 -23.41 -1.09 8.87
C LEU A 117 -22.34 -1.54 7.88
N ALA A 118 -21.10 -1.06 8.05
CA ALA A 118 -19.99 -1.45 7.20
C ALA A 118 -19.71 -2.96 7.33
N ARG A 119 -19.31 -3.57 6.21
CA ARG A 119 -18.87 -4.97 6.16
C ARG A 119 -17.40 -5.02 5.74
N ASN A 120 -16.87 -6.21 5.57
CA ASN A 120 -15.46 -6.43 5.21
C ASN A 120 -15.04 -5.72 3.91
N ASP A 121 -15.97 -5.48 2.99
CA ASP A 121 -15.74 -4.72 1.76
C ASP A 121 -15.41 -3.22 2.01
N TYR A 122 -15.65 -2.74 3.22
CA TYR A 122 -15.21 -1.43 3.70
C TYR A 122 -14.09 -1.56 4.73
N GLU A 123 -14.19 -2.51 5.67
CA GLU A 123 -13.25 -2.64 6.79
C GLU A 123 -11.81 -2.97 6.36
N GLU A 124 -11.65 -3.93 5.43
CA GLU A 124 -10.33 -4.35 4.94
C GLU A 124 -9.63 -3.18 4.20
N PRO A 125 -10.28 -2.48 3.26
CA PRO A 125 -9.69 -1.31 2.59
C PRO A 125 -9.26 -0.20 3.54
N ILE A 126 -10.08 0.19 4.52
CA ILE A 126 -9.70 1.30 5.41
C ILE A 126 -8.57 0.91 6.36
N ALA A 127 -8.53 -0.33 6.85
CA ALA A 127 -7.42 -0.79 7.68
C ALA A 127 -6.13 -0.88 6.88
N TRP A 128 -6.19 -1.37 5.65
CA TRP A 128 -5.08 -1.40 4.72
C TRP A 128 -4.57 0.01 4.38
N ALA A 129 -5.47 0.95 4.03
CA ALA A 129 -5.10 2.33 3.70
C ALA A 129 -4.41 3.02 4.89
N HIS A 130 -4.92 2.82 6.10
CA HIS A 130 -4.29 3.34 7.32
C HIS A 130 -2.91 2.73 7.58
N ALA A 131 -2.74 1.42 7.32
CA ALA A 131 -1.43 0.76 7.38
C ALA A 131 -0.44 1.32 6.34
N CYS A 132 -0.91 1.60 5.12
CA CYS A 132 -0.11 2.27 4.09
C CYS A 132 0.33 3.68 4.52
N GLY A 133 -0.55 4.45 5.17
CA GLY A 133 -0.20 5.76 5.73
C GLY A 133 0.96 5.67 6.74
N ILE A 134 0.86 4.75 7.72
CA ILE A 134 1.90 4.52 8.73
C ILE A 134 3.23 4.09 8.06
N LEU A 135 3.17 3.23 7.04
CA LEU A 135 4.34 2.83 6.27
C LEU A 135 5.01 4.03 5.59
N ILE A 136 4.25 4.84 4.86
CA ILE A 136 4.76 6.01 4.10
C ILE A 136 5.37 7.04 5.05
N GLU A 137 4.76 7.30 6.20
CA GLU A 137 5.31 8.18 7.22
C GLU A 137 6.71 7.75 7.71
N LYS A 138 6.97 6.44 7.74
CA LYS A 138 8.25 5.88 8.20
C LYS A 138 9.31 5.81 7.12
N ILE A 139 8.95 5.47 5.88
CA ILE A 139 9.92 5.27 4.79
C ILE A 139 10.13 6.54 3.94
N GLY A 140 9.23 7.52 4.04
CA GLY A 140 9.21 8.72 3.24
C GLY A 140 10.25 9.76 3.66
N ASN A 141 11.09 10.18 2.72
CA ASN A 141 12.06 11.26 2.89
C ASN A 141 11.46 12.57 2.36
N PHE A 142 10.99 13.45 3.25
CA PHE A 142 10.34 14.70 2.84
C PHE A 142 11.32 15.64 2.10
N PRO A 143 10.88 16.32 1.02
CA PRO A 143 9.54 16.26 0.41
C PRO A 143 9.33 15.00 -0.44
N TYR A 144 8.12 14.44 -0.36
CA TYR A 144 7.65 13.36 -1.22
C TYR A 144 6.22 13.63 -1.73
N ILE A 145 5.81 12.90 -2.77
CA ILE A 145 4.44 12.90 -3.29
C ILE A 145 3.80 11.56 -2.95
N ALA A 146 2.60 11.56 -2.38
CA ALA A 146 1.75 10.38 -2.26
C ALA A 146 0.52 10.54 -3.15
N HIS A 147 0.34 9.63 -4.10
CA HIS A 147 -0.77 9.65 -5.05
C HIS A 147 -1.63 8.39 -4.85
N PHE A 148 -2.86 8.60 -4.39
CA PHE A 148 -3.80 7.54 -4.05
C PHE A 148 -4.82 7.34 -5.18
N HIS A 149 -5.11 6.08 -5.51
CA HIS A 149 -6.08 5.71 -6.53
C HIS A 149 -7.28 5.00 -5.92
N GLU A 150 -8.47 5.50 -6.28
CA GLU A 150 -9.77 5.02 -5.81
C GLU A 150 -10.01 5.13 -4.29
N TRP A 151 -11.27 5.04 -3.90
CA TRP A 151 -11.70 5.20 -2.51
C TRP A 151 -11.13 4.13 -1.57
N LEU A 152 -10.76 2.96 -2.09
CA LEU A 152 -10.13 1.86 -1.34
C LEU A 152 -8.76 2.24 -0.76
N SER A 153 -8.14 3.29 -1.29
CA SER A 153 -6.81 3.76 -0.90
C SER A 153 -6.82 5.16 -0.32
N GLY A 154 -8.01 5.73 -0.07
CA GLY A 154 -8.20 7.12 0.37
C GLY A 154 -8.13 7.32 1.87
#